data_AF-G9KY29-F1
#
_entry.id   AF-G9KY29-F1
#
_cell.length_a   1.000
_cell.length_b   1.000
_cell.length_c   1.000
_cell.angle_alpha   90.00
_cell.angle_beta   90.00
_cell.angle_gamma   90.00
#
_symmetry.space_group_name_H-M   'P 1'
#
loop_
_entity.id
_entity.type
_entity.pdbx_description
1 polymer ?
#
loop_
_entity_poly.entity_id
_entity_poly.type
_entity_poly.pdbx_seq_one_letter_code
_entity_poly.pdbx_strand_id
1 'polypeptide(L)'
;LMNLQNNEAGRRAVYKMADVACKCHGVSGSCSLKTCWLQLAEFRKVGDQLKEKYDSAAAMRITRKGKLELVNSRFNQPTAEDLVYVDPSPDYCLRNETTGSLGTQGRLCNKTSEGMDGCELMCCGRGYDQFKTVQTERCHCKFHWCCYVKCKKCTEIVDQFVC
;
A
#
# COMPACT_ATOMS: atom_id res chain seq x y z
N LEU A 1 18.63 14.56 -6.98
CA LEU A 1 19.25 13.25 -7.28
C LEU A 1 18.43 12.10 -6.72
N MET A 2 18.15 12.07 -5.42
CA MET A 2 17.24 11.09 -4.79
C MET A 2 15.91 10.95 -5.54
N ASN A 3 15.21 12.06 -5.78
CA ASN A 3 13.92 12.04 -6.47
C ASN A 3 14.01 11.48 -7.91
N LEU A 4 15.12 11.70 -8.63
CA LEU A 4 15.28 11.15 -9.98
C LEU A 4 15.42 9.63 -9.95
N GLN A 5 16.18 9.09 -9.00
CA GLN A 5 16.32 7.64 -8.77
C GLN A 5 14.95 7.03 -8.42
N ASN A 6 14.26 7.59 -7.42
CA ASN A 6 12.99 7.02 -6.95
C ASN A 6 11.89 7.09 -8.01
N ASN A 7 11.83 8.18 -8.80
CA ASN A 7 10.90 8.30 -9.92
C ASN A 7 11.19 7.27 -11.02
N GLU A 8 12.46 6.94 -11.25
CA GLU A 8 12.85 5.91 -12.21
C GLU A 8 12.51 4.50 -11.70
N ALA A 9 12.76 4.23 -10.42
CA ALA A 9 12.34 2.98 -9.77
C ALA A 9 10.82 2.78 -9.90
N GLY A 10 10.02 3.84 -9.68
CA GLY A 10 8.57 3.83 -9.89
C GLY A 10 8.15 3.52 -11.33
N ARG A 11 8.78 4.14 -12.33
CA ARG A 11 8.50 3.82 -13.75
C ARG A 11 8.86 2.38 -14.09
N ARG A 12 9.98 1.87 -13.56
CA ARG A 12 10.41 0.49 -13.77
C ARG A 12 9.47 -0.52 -13.14
N ALA A 13 8.94 -0.24 -11.94
CA ALA A 13 7.94 -1.08 -11.30
C ALA A 13 6.70 -1.25 -12.20
N VAL A 14 6.18 -0.17 -12.77
CA VAL A 14 5.05 -0.23 -13.71
C VAL A 14 5.37 -1.07 -14.95
N TYR A 15 6.55 -0.85 -15.56
CA TYR A 15 6.94 -1.57 -16.76
C TYR A 15 7.16 -3.07 -16.49
N LYS A 16 7.83 -3.41 -15.38
CA LYS A 16 8.15 -4.81 -15.03
C LYS A 16 6.95 -5.62 -14.58
N MET A 17 5.95 -4.97 -13.97
CA MET A 17 4.73 -5.64 -13.54
C MET A 17 3.73 -5.81 -14.67
N ALA A 18 3.94 -5.20 -15.83
CA ALA A 18 3.07 -5.41 -17.00
C ALA A 18 3.09 -6.88 -17.43
N ASP A 19 1.91 -7.42 -17.71
CA ASP A 19 1.71 -8.82 -18.06
C ASP A 19 1.10 -8.92 -19.46
N VAL A 20 1.32 -10.05 -20.14
CA VAL A 20 0.70 -10.31 -21.45
C VAL A 20 -0.76 -10.73 -21.24
N ALA A 21 -1.69 -9.89 -21.70
CA ALA A 21 -3.11 -10.22 -21.73
C ALA A 21 -3.47 -10.73 -23.13
N CYS A 22 -4.37 -11.72 -23.18
CA CYS A 22 -4.84 -12.29 -24.44
C CYS A 22 -6.36 -12.36 -24.48
N LYS A 23 -6.94 -12.14 -25.66
CA LYS A 23 -8.35 -12.38 -25.93
C LYS A 23 -8.51 -13.47 -26.99
N CYS A 24 -9.40 -14.41 -26.69
CA CYS A 24 -9.69 -15.55 -27.54
C CYS A 24 -10.88 -15.26 -28.46
N HIS A 25 -10.75 -15.61 -29.73
CA HIS A 25 -11.69 -15.29 -30.80
C HIS A 25 -12.02 -16.50 -31.70
N GLY A 26 -11.66 -17.70 -31.27
CA GLY A 26 -12.04 -18.93 -31.97
C GLY A 26 -13.53 -19.24 -31.84
N VAL A 27 -13.99 -20.23 -32.62
CA VAL A 27 -15.38 -20.70 -32.63
C VAL A 27 -15.83 -21.00 -31.20
N SER A 28 -17.02 -20.50 -30.82
CA SER A 28 -17.62 -20.62 -29.48
C SER A 28 -16.74 -20.10 -28.34
N GLY A 29 -15.86 -19.11 -28.59
CA GLY A 29 -14.96 -18.54 -27.59
C GLY A 29 -13.69 -19.37 -27.34
N SER A 30 -13.39 -20.36 -28.17
CA SER A 30 -12.15 -21.12 -28.08
C SER A 30 -10.91 -20.26 -28.34
N CYS A 31 -9.76 -20.67 -27.80
CA CYS A 31 -8.48 -19.98 -27.98
C CYS A 31 -7.64 -20.51 -29.14
N SER A 32 -8.25 -21.21 -30.12
CA SER A 32 -7.57 -21.67 -31.34
C SER A 32 -7.03 -20.49 -32.16
N LEU A 33 -7.72 -19.35 -32.10
CA LEU A 33 -7.22 -18.04 -32.50
C LEU A 33 -7.28 -17.10 -31.30
N LYS A 34 -6.17 -16.44 -30.98
CA LYS A 34 -6.10 -15.43 -29.93
C LYS A 34 -5.19 -14.27 -30.34
N THR A 35 -5.50 -13.09 -29.83
CA THR A 35 -4.67 -11.89 -29.96
C THR A 35 -4.20 -11.49 -28.58
N CYS A 36 -2.91 -11.21 -28.44
CA CYS A 36 -2.30 -10.81 -27.17
C CYS A 36 -1.69 -9.42 -27.27
N TRP A 37 -1.68 -8.69 -26.17
CA TRP A 37 -1.03 -7.38 -26.04
C TRP A 37 -0.39 -7.25 -24.66
N LEU A 38 0.57 -6.35 -24.55
CA LEU A 38 1.12 -5.98 -23.24
C LEU A 38 0.09 -5.12 -22.51
N GLN A 39 -0.28 -5.55 -21.31
CA GLN A 39 -1.26 -4.86 -20.47
C GLN A 39 -0.62 -4.47 -19.14
N LEU A 40 -0.94 -3.27 -18.66
CA LEU A 40 -0.54 -2.86 -17.31
C LEU A 40 -1.17 -3.79 -16.28
N ALA A 41 -0.41 -4.18 -15.27
CA ALA A 41 -0.95 -4.87 -14.11
C ALA A 41 -1.95 -3.99 -13.36
N GLU A 42 -2.79 -4.64 -12.55
CA GLU A 42 -3.55 -3.94 -11.53
C GLU A 42 -2.62 -3.12 -10.65
N PHE A 43 -3.01 -1.87 -10.38
CA PHE A 43 -2.13 -0.95 -9.65
C PHE A 43 -1.81 -1.43 -8.23
N ARG A 44 -2.64 -2.30 -7.64
CA ARG A 44 -2.34 -2.95 -6.36
C ARG A 44 -1.04 -3.75 -6.42
N LYS A 45 -0.82 -4.54 -7.48
CA LYS A 45 0.43 -5.31 -7.68
C LYS A 45 1.66 -4.41 -7.76
N VAL A 46 1.54 -3.26 -8.43
CA VAL A 46 2.60 -2.24 -8.49
C VAL A 46 2.84 -1.61 -7.12
N GLY A 47 1.76 -1.28 -6.40
CA GLY A 47 1.82 -0.72 -5.04
C GLY A 47 2.49 -1.65 -4.04
N ASP A 48 2.13 -2.94 -4.06
CA ASP A 48 2.72 -3.97 -3.20
C ASP A 48 4.22 -4.12 -3.48
N GLN A 49 4.62 -4.16 -4.77
CA GLN A 49 6.04 -4.18 -5.14
C GLN A 49 6.80 -2.94 -4.63
N LEU A 50 6.23 -1.74 -4.80
CA LEU A 50 6.85 -0.50 -4.32
C LEU A 50 6.88 -0.44 -2.79
N LYS A 51 5.93 -1.06 -2.11
CA LYS A 51 5.92 -1.16 -0.64
C LYS A 51 7.05 -2.06 -0.13
N GLU A 52 7.33 -3.18 -0.80
CA GLU A 52 8.51 -4.00 -0.49
C GLU A 52 9.82 -3.21 -0.70
N LYS A 53 9.90 -2.41 -1.77
CA LYS A 53 11.04 -1.51 -2.02
C LYS A 53 11.16 -0.38 -1.01
N TYR A 54 10.03 0.09 -0.46
CA TYR A 54 10.02 1.07 0.62
C TYR A 54 10.58 0.47 1.92
N ASP A 55 10.18 -0.75 2.27
CA ASP A 55 10.65 -1.44 3.49
C ASP A 55 12.14 -1.78 3.45
N SER A 56 12.70 -1.91 2.24
CA SER A 56 14.11 -2.21 1.98
C SER A 56 14.91 -1.00 1.44
N ALA A 57 14.37 0.21 1.55
CA ALA A 57 14.99 1.41 0.98
C ALA A 57 16.38 1.69 1.58
N ALA A 58 17.32 2.13 0.74
CA ALA A 58 18.70 2.37 1.16
C ALA A 58 18.94 3.81 1.64
N ALA A 59 19.59 3.94 2.79
CA ALA A 59 20.05 5.22 3.33
C ALA A 59 21.28 5.72 2.57
N MET A 60 21.20 6.93 2.02
CA MET A 60 22.25 7.57 1.24
C MET A 60 22.68 8.89 1.90
N ARG A 61 23.91 9.32 1.67
CA ARG A 61 24.41 10.66 2.01
C ARG A 61 24.78 11.41 0.73
N ILE A 62 24.63 12.73 0.76
CA ILE A 62 25.09 13.60 -0.33
C ILE A 62 26.52 14.03 -0.06
N THR A 63 27.43 13.73 -0.98
CA THR A 63 28.83 14.17 -0.90
C THR A 63 28.97 15.65 -1.25
N ARG A 64 30.11 16.26 -0.89
CA ARG A 64 30.46 17.64 -1.31
C ARG A 64 30.47 17.83 -2.83
N LYS A 65 30.69 16.75 -3.59
CA LYS A 65 30.63 16.74 -5.07
C LYS A 65 29.21 16.53 -5.61
N GLY A 66 28.20 16.53 -4.73
CA GLY A 66 26.80 16.33 -5.09
C GLY A 66 26.47 14.91 -5.55
N LYS A 67 27.23 13.88 -5.16
CA LYS A 67 26.90 12.47 -5.47
C LYS A 67 26.23 11.78 -4.28
N LEU A 68 25.30 10.86 -4.57
CA LEU A 68 24.73 9.96 -3.57
C LEU A 68 25.73 8.84 -3.26
N GLU A 69 26.06 8.67 -1.99
CA GLU A 69 26.88 7.57 -1.48
C GLU A 69 26.11 6.80 -0.41
N LEU A 70 26.28 5.48 -0.37
CA LEU A 70 25.65 4.63 0.62
C LEU A 70 26.17 4.97 2.02
N VAL A 71 25.27 5.12 3.00
CA VAL A 71 25.65 5.45 4.39
C VAL A 71 26.41 4.30 5.05
N ASN A 72 25.95 3.06 4.81
CA ASN A 72 26.56 1.86 5.37
C ASN A 72 27.05 0.93 4.25
N SER A 73 28.38 0.87 4.08
CA SER A 73 29.05 0.11 3.02
C SER A 73 28.99 -1.41 3.18
N ARG A 74 28.42 -1.93 4.29
CA ARG A 74 28.18 -3.37 4.47
C ARG A 74 27.01 -3.87 3.61
N PHE A 75 26.12 -2.98 3.19
CA PHE A 75 25.01 -3.31 2.31
C PHE A 75 25.40 -3.18 0.84
N ASN A 76 24.66 -3.88 -0.02
CA ASN A 76 24.82 -3.77 -1.46
C ASN A 76 24.42 -2.37 -1.95
N GLN A 77 25.06 -1.92 -3.03
CA GLN A 77 24.66 -0.67 -3.68
C GLN A 77 23.24 -0.82 -4.26
N PRO A 78 22.37 0.19 -4.08
CA PRO A 78 21.01 0.16 -4.62
C PRO A 78 21.04 0.18 -6.15
N THR A 79 20.18 -0.63 -6.76
CA THR A 79 19.95 -0.67 -8.20
C THR A 79 18.98 0.44 -8.63
N ALA A 80 18.78 0.61 -9.93
CA ALA A 80 17.79 1.54 -10.49
C ALA A 80 16.32 1.23 -10.10
N GLU A 81 16.08 0.08 -9.47
CA GLU A 81 14.75 -0.38 -9.02
C GLU A 81 14.56 -0.22 -7.51
N ASP A 82 15.61 0.14 -6.79
CA ASP A 82 15.58 0.31 -5.35
C ASP A 82 15.29 1.77 -4.99
N LEU A 83 14.50 1.95 -3.95
CA LEU A 83 14.24 3.27 -3.38
C LEU A 83 15.39 3.68 -2.47
N VAL A 84 15.68 4.97 -2.48
CA VAL A 84 16.73 5.56 -1.65
C VAL A 84 16.18 6.77 -0.89
N TYR A 85 16.71 7.00 0.31
CA TYR A 85 16.41 8.18 1.12
C TYR A 85 17.70 8.80 1.65
N VAL A 86 17.66 10.10 1.96
CA VAL A 86 18.82 10.83 2.50
C VAL A 86 18.61 11.17 3.97
N ASP A 87 17.44 11.71 4.28
CA ASP A 87 17.10 12.14 5.63
C ASP A 87 16.28 11.06 6.34
N PRO A 88 16.56 10.80 7.63
CA PRO A 88 15.75 9.86 8.40
C PRO A 88 14.31 10.37 8.55
N SER A 89 13.36 9.43 8.56
CA SER A 89 11.96 9.75 8.81
C SER A 89 11.78 10.31 10.23
N PRO A 90 10.93 11.34 10.41
CA PRO A 90 10.61 11.85 11.73
C PRO A 90 9.77 10.86 12.54
N ASP A 91 9.59 11.16 13.83
CA ASP A 91 8.54 10.53 14.62
C ASP A 91 7.16 11.05 14.16
N TYR A 92 6.27 10.11 13.80
CA TYR A 92 4.91 10.40 13.33
C TYR A 92 3.85 10.30 14.44
N CYS A 93 4.25 9.96 15.68
CA CYS A 93 3.33 9.80 16.80
C CYS A 93 2.66 11.12 17.20
N LEU A 94 3.45 12.19 17.24
CA LEU A 94 3.00 13.53 17.64
C LEU A 94 2.77 14.41 16.41
N ARG A 95 1.80 15.33 16.54
CA ARG A 95 1.59 16.37 15.54
C ARG A 95 2.82 17.26 15.47
N ASN A 96 3.32 17.46 14.27
CA ASN A 96 4.49 18.27 13.99
C ASN A 96 4.28 19.04 12.68
N GLU A 97 4.06 20.35 12.79
CA GLU A 97 3.74 21.21 11.64
C GLU A 97 4.95 21.45 10.73
N THR A 98 6.17 21.43 11.24
CA THR A 98 7.38 21.63 10.42
C THR A 98 7.66 20.45 9.50
N THR A 99 7.34 19.22 9.92
CA THR A 99 7.43 18.02 9.07
C THR A 99 6.13 17.72 8.32
N GLY A 100 5.03 18.39 8.67
CA GLY A 100 3.69 18.12 8.16
C GLY A 100 3.02 16.86 8.75
N SER A 101 3.59 16.29 9.81
CA SER A 101 2.97 15.15 10.51
C SER A 101 1.73 15.59 11.29
N LEU A 102 0.60 14.91 11.10
CA LEU A 102 -0.63 15.18 11.86
C LEU A 102 -0.67 14.49 13.23
N GLY A 103 0.27 13.58 13.50
CA GLY A 103 0.22 12.69 14.66
C GLY A 103 -0.71 11.50 14.46
N THR A 104 -0.80 10.63 15.47
CA THR A 104 -1.67 9.44 15.43
C THR A 104 -2.94 9.55 16.27
N GLN A 105 -3.13 10.63 17.01
CA GLN A 105 -4.35 10.87 17.79
C GLN A 105 -5.59 10.95 16.88
N GLY A 106 -6.69 10.33 17.31
CA GLY A 106 -7.95 10.22 16.57
C GLY A 106 -7.96 9.15 15.48
N ARG A 107 -6.90 8.34 15.34
CA ARG A 107 -6.84 7.28 14.31
C ARG A 107 -7.43 5.97 14.82
N LEU A 108 -8.17 5.30 13.94
CA LEU A 108 -8.60 3.92 14.16
C LEU A 108 -7.39 2.99 14.27
N CYS A 109 -7.46 2.06 15.21
CA CYS A 109 -6.46 1.02 15.41
C CYS A 109 -7.11 -0.35 15.55
N ASN A 110 -6.31 -1.40 15.34
CA ASN A 110 -6.74 -2.77 15.41
C ASN A 110 -6.25 -3.41 16.73
N LYS A 111 -7.17 -3.71 17.66
CA LYS A 111 -6.80 -4.28 18.96
C LYS A 111 -6.16 -5.67 18.86
N THR A 112 -6.48 -6.45 17.83
CA THR A 112 -5.97 -7.82 17.67
C THR A 112 -4.67 -7.91 16.87
N SER A 113 -4.23 -6.81 16.23
CA SER A 113 -2.99 -6.79 15.45
C SER A 113 -1.79 -6.46 16.34
N GLU A 114 -0.69 -7.18 16.13
CA GLU A 114 0.63 -6.86 16.68
C GLU A 114 1.47 -5.99 15.73
N GLY A 115 0.96 -5.73 14.52
CA GLY A 115 1.63 -4.96 13.48
C GLY A 115 1.47 -3.45 13.63
N MET A 116 1.90 -2.70 12.61
CA MET A 116 1.84 -1.22 12.63
C MET A 116 0.42 -0.68 12.74
N ASP A 117 -0.62 -1.44 12.36
CA ASP A 117 -2.04 -1.09 12.53
C ASP A 117 -2.59 -1.44 13.93
N GLY A 118 -1.81 -2.17 14.73
CA GLY A 118 -2.09 -2.54 16.10
C GLY A 118 -2.21 -1.34 17.03
N CYS A 119 -3.14 -1.36 17.98
CA CYS A 119 -3.34 -0.22 18.88
C CYS A 119 -2.11 0.15 19.72
N GLU A 120 -1.26 -0.82 20.06
CA GLU A 120 -0.01 -0.55 20.79
C GLU A 120 0.96 0.33 19.97
N LEU A 121 1.13 0.01 18.68
CA LEU A 121 2.04 0.71 17.77
C LEU A 121 1.39 1.98 17.17
N MET A 122 0.14 1.89 16.68
CA MET A 122 -0.60 3.04 16.13
C MET A 122 -0.74 4.17 17.14
N CYS A 123 -1.04 3.84 18.40
CA CYS A 123 -1.26 4.82 19.45
C CYS A 123 0.04 5.17 20.21
N CYS A 124 1.17 4.59 19.79
CA CYS A 124 2.50 4.84 20.35
C CYS A 124 2.55 4.67 21.88
N GLY A 125 1.90 3.62 22.40
CA GLY A 125 1.85 3.32 23.84
C GLY A 125 1.03 4.28 24.70
N ARG A 126 0.30 5.25 24.11
CA ARG A 126 -0.55 6.19 24.87
C ARG A 126 -1.87 5.58 25.36
N GLY A 127 -2.18 4.35 24.95
CA GLY A 127 -3.50 3.74 25.11
C GLY A 127 -4.46 4.12 23.98
N TYR A 128 -5.70 3.62 24.08
CA TYR A 128 -6.75 3.84 23.09
C TYR A 128 -8.13 3.81 23.76
N ASP A 129 -9.05 4.58 23.20
CA ASP A 129 -10.46 4.60 23.59
C ASP A 129 -11.22 3.49 22.85
N GLN A 130 -12.21 2.91 23.52
CA GLN A 130 -13.14 1.93 22.94
C GLN A 130 -14.56 2.50 22.94
N PHE A 131 -15.22 2.46 21.79
CA PHE A 131 -16.64 2.79 21.69
C PHE A 131 -17.37 1.81 20.77
N LYS A 132 -18.66 1.63 21.06
CA LYS A 132 -19.54 0.79 20.26
C LYS A 132 -20.11 1.60 19.12
N THR A 133 -19.92 1.15 17.89
CA THR A 133 -20.57 1.73 16.71
C THR A 133 -21.55 0.75 16.10
N VAL A 134 -22.55 1.29 15.42
CA VAL A 134 -23.54 0.52 14.68
C VAL A 134 -23.05 0.41 13.24
N GLN A 135 -22.64 -0.78 12.82
CA GLN A 135 -22.26 -1.05 11.43
C GLN A 135 -23.44 -1.69 10.71
N THR A 136 -23.87 -1.08 9.60
CA THR A 136 -24.94 -1.63 8.77
C THR A 136 -24.37 -2.08 7.43
N GLU A 137 -24.56 -3.35 7.11
CA GLU A 137 -24.14 -3.94 5.84
C GLU A 137 -25.29 -4.65 5.12
N ARG A 138 -25.04 -4.99 3.85
CA ARG A 138 -25.98 -5.79 3.05
C ARG A 138 -25.64 -7.27 3.23
N CYS A 139 -26.56 -8.01 3.81
CA CYS A 139 -26.41 -9.42 4.14
C CYS A 139 -27.53 -10.25 3.50
N HIS A 140 -27.40 -11.59 3.55
CA HIS A 140 -28.40 -12.54 3.07
C HIS A 140 -28.93 -12.20 1.66
N CYS A 141 -28.03 -11.77 0.77
CA CYS A 141 -28.35 -11.42 -0.60
C CYS A 141 -28.84 -12.65 -1.36
N LYS A 142 -30.04 -12.58 -1.93
CA LYS A 142 -30.60 -13.61 -2.80
C LYS A 142 -30.74 -13.07 -4.21
N PHE A 143 -30.25 -13.83 -5.17
CA PHE A 143 -30.52 -13.59 -6.58
C PHE A 143 -31.92 -14.08 -6.93
N HIS A 144 -32.71 -13.23 -7.57
CA HIS A 144 -34.01 -13.56 -8.11
C HIS A 144 -33.89 -13.68 -9.63
N TRP A 145 -34.25 -14.85 -10.17
CA TRP A 145 -34.20 -15.12 -11.60
C TRP A 145 -35.00 -14.06 -12.37
N CYS A 146 -34.35 -13.42 -13.35
CA CYS A 146 -34.79 -12.24 -14.10
C CYS A 146 -34.90 -10.92 -13.29
N CYS A 147 -33.87 -10.15 -12.94
CA CYS A 147 -32.40 -10.24 -12.97
C CYS A 147 -31.88 -9.30 -11.85
N TYR A 148 -32.32 -9.51 -10.61
CA TYR A 148 -31.98 -8.60 -9.51
C TYR A 148 -31.55 -9.34 -8.26
N VAL A 149 -30.70 -8.68 -7.48
CA VAL A 149 -30.26 -9.15 -6.17
C VAL A 149 -31.03 -8.39 -5.12
N LYS A 150 -31.70 -9.12 -4.22
CA LYS A 150 -32.36 -8.54 -3.05
C LYS A 150 -31.57 -8.93 -1.80
N CYS A 151 -31.03 -7.93 -1.12
CA CYS A 151 -30.33 -8.11 0.16
C CYS A 151 -31.16 -7.58 1.32
N LYS A 152 -30.96 -8.14 2.51
CA LYS A 152 -31.42 -7.52 3.76
C LYS A 152 -30.33 -6.54 4.24
N LYS A 153 -30.73 -5.57 5.07
CA LYS A 153 -29.77 -4.77 5.85
C LYS A 153 -29.56 -5.48 7.18
N CYS A 154 -28.35 -5.96 7.43
CA CYS A 154 -27.95 -6.44 8.74
C CYS A 154 -27.27 -5.29 9.48
N THR A 155 -27.56 -5.21 10.77
CA THR A 155 -26.96 -4.20 11.63
C THR A 155 -26.31 -4.92 12.79
N GLU A 156 -25.04 -4.64 13.00
CA GLU A 156 -24.24 -5.21 14.07
C GLU A 156 -23.64 -4.08 14.90
N ILE A 157 -23.53 -4.31 16.21
CA ILE A 157 -22.83 -3.40 17.10
C ILE A 157 -21.40 -3.91 17.21
N VAL A 158 -20.46 -3.17 16.63
CA VAL A 158 -19.04 -3.53 16.62
C VAL A 158 -18.26 -2.58 17.52
N ASP A 159 -17.26 -3.12 18.21
CA ASP A 159 -16.32 -2.31 18.99
C ASP A 159 -15.32 -1.63 18.04
N GLN A 160 -15.17 -0.32 18.17
CA GLN A 160 -14.13 0.47 17.50
C GLN A 160 -13.11 0.97 18.53
N PHE A 161 -11.85 0.95 18.12
CA PHE A 161 -10.72 1.37 18.94
C PHE A 161 -10.02 2.55 18.25
N VAL A 162 -9.77 3.61 19.00
CA VAL A 162 -9.22 4.87 18.48
C VAL A 162 -8.14 5.39 19.41
N CYS A 163 -7.00 5.78 18.85
CA CYS A 163 -5.97 6.55 19.52
C CYS A 163 -6.42 8.02 19.74
#